data_AF-S2YE23-F1
#
_entry.id   AF-S2YE23-F1
#
_cell.length_a   1.000
_cell.length_b   1.000
_cell.length_c   1.000
_cell.angle_alpha   90.00
_cell.angle_beta   90.00
_cell.angle_gamma   90.00
#
_symmetry.space_group_name_H-M   'P 1'
#
loop_
_entity.id
_entity.type
_entity.pdbx_description
1 polymer ?
#
loop_
_entity_poly.entity_id
_entity_poly.type
_entity_poly.pdbx_seq_one_letter_code
_entity_poly.pdbx_strand_id
1 'polypeptide(L)'
;MTLPSTYADRNCSLARTLEVVGERWTLLIVRDAFFGVRRFGDFAARLKIPRAVLTSRLKSLVQEGVLTRDDAAGAGVEYRLTPKGVALWPVVRALMNWGDEFYSPSGAKRAFRHDRDGGLLDREGRCQECGQVVPVPAILIERGPGYEPDGTERDPVSGTINTPRRLLEPFVRPEGREAS
;
A
#
# COMPACT_ATOMS: atom_id res chain seq x y z
N MET A 1 17.74 -21.06 3.48
CA MET A 1 18.56 -20.83 4.67
C MET A 1 18.06 -19.55 5.34
N THR A 2 17.14 -19.69 6.28
CA THR A 2 16.60 -18.57 7.07
C THR A 2 17.68 -18.11 8.05
N LEU A 3 18.08 -16.84 7.99
CA LEU A 3 18.93 -16.25 9.02
C LEU A 3 18.23 -16.38 10.39
N PRO A 4 18.95 -16.67 11.49
CA PRO A 4 18.35 -16.72 12.82
C PRO A 4 17.74 -15.36 13.14
N SER A 5 16.46 -15.32 13.50
CA SER A 5 15.87 -14.13 14.12
C SER A 5 16.43 -14.01 15.53
N THR A 6 17.55 -13.31 15.66
CA THR A 6 18.05 -12.86 16.95
C THR A 6 18.43 -11.40 16.81
N TYR A 7 17.43 -10.52 16.80
CA TYR A 7 17.65 -9.24 17.47
C TYR A 7 17.97 -9.59 18.92
N ALA A 8 19.26 -9.65 19.23
CA ALA A 8 19.78 -10.11 20.52
C ALA A 8 19.27 -9.26 21.71
N ASP A 9 18.64 -8.13 21.40
CA ASP A 9 18.06 -7.22 22.37
C ASP A 9 16.52 -7.21 22.27
N ARG A 10 15.88 -8.04 23.09
CA ARG A 10 14.42 -8.26 23.15
C ARG A 10 13.60 -7.01 23.54
N ASN A 11 14.26 -5.89 23.81
CA ASN A 11 13.65 -4.63 24.24
C ASN A 11 13.43 -3.61 23.12
N CYS A 12 13.95 -3.84 21.90
CA CYS A 12 13.79 -2.89 20.81
C CYS A 12 12.44 -3.08 20.07
N SER A 13 11.57 -2.08 20.12
CA SER A 13 10.28 -2.10 19.39
C SER A 13 10.44 -2.09 17.87
N LEU A 14 11.51 -1.50 17.36
CA LEU A 14 11.81 -1.53 15.92
C LEU A 14 12.18 -2.95 15.47
N ALA A 15 13.03 -3.65 16.20
CA ALA A 15 13.39 -5.05 15.96
C ALA A 15 12.15 -5.95 15.87
N ARG A 16 11.26 -5.88 16.87
CA ARG A 16 9.98 -6.63 16.88
C ARG A 16 9.07 -6.27 15.70
N THR A 17 9.07 -5.01 15.29
CA THR A 17 8.31 -4.58 14.11
C THR A 17 8.89 -5.20 12.83
N LEU A 18 10.22 -5.24 12.71
CA LEU A 18 10.90 -5.81 11.54
C LEU A 18 10.73 -7.32 11.40
N GLU A 19 10.42 -8.05 12.49
CA GLU A 19 10.01 -9.47 12.39
C GLU A 19 8.70 -9.63 11.62
N VAL A 20 7.82 -8.62 11.66
CA VAL A 20 6.54 -8.63 10.93
C VAL A 20 6.68 -8.01 9.55
N VAL A 21 7.28 -6.83 9.44
CA VAL A 21 7.26 -6.01 8.20
C VAL A 21 8.61 -5.91 7.49
N GLY A 22 9.68 -6.45 8.05
CA GLY A 22 11.04 -6.32 7.53
C GLY A 22 11.35 -7.19 6.31
N GLU A 23 10.45 -8.10 5.93
CA GLU A 23 10.56 -8.80 4.65
C GLU A 23 10.18 -7.85 3.50
N ARG A 24 11.03 -7.82 2.47
CA ARG A 24 11.02 -6.87 1.33
C ARG A 24 9.63 -6.61 0.73
N TRP A 25 8.81 -7.65 0.55
CA TRP A 25 7.52 -7.53 -0.11
C TRP A 25 6.39 -7.12 0.83
N THR A 26 6.58 -7.24 2.14
CA THR A 26 5.50 -7.08 3.12
C THR A 26 4.93 -5.67 3.10
N LEU A 27 5.78 -4.64 3.15
CA LEU A 27 5.31 -3.26 3.08
C LEU A 27 4.78 -2.86 1.69
N LEU A 28 5.20 -3.54 0.62
CA LEU A 28 4.63 -3.34 -0.71
C LEU A 28 3.21 -3.91 -0.82
N ILE A 29 2.95 -5.06 -0.20
CA ILE A 29 1.61 -5.64 -0.08
C ILE A 29 0.72 -4.73 0.77
N VAL A 30 1.20 -4.28 1.93
CA VAL A 30 0.45 -3.37 2.81
C VAL A 30 0.13 -2.05 2.11
N ARG A 31 1.09 -1.46 1.38
CA ARG A 31 0.88 -0.26 0.55
C ARG A 31 -0.23 -0.49 -0.49
N ASP A 32 -0.17 -1.58 -1.23
CA ASP A 32 -1.18 -1.87 -2.24
C ASP A 32 -2.56 -2.14 -1.61
N ALA A 33 -2.61 -2.70 -0.40
CA ALA A 33 -3.86 -2.84 0.36
C ALA A 33 -4.44 -1.47 0.80
N PHE A 34 -3.60 -0.50 1.18
CA PHE A 34 -4.04 0.89 1.38
C PHE A 34 -4.61 1.50 0.10
N PHE A 35 -4.03 1.15 -1.04
CA PHE A 35 -4.55 1.53 -2.34
C PHE A 35 -5.73 0.64 -2.79
N GLY A 36 -6.37 -0.11 -1.88
CA GLY A 36 -7.61 -0.81 -2.18
C GLY A 36 -7.47 -2.15 -2.88
N VAL A 37 -6.25 -2.64 -3.10
CA VAL A 37 -6.03 -3.99 -3.64
C VAL A 37 -6.42 -5.00 -2.58
N ARG A 38 -7.32 -5.93 -2.92
CA ARG A 38 -7.85 -6.91 -1.96
C ARG A 38 -7.71 -8.36 -2.42
N ARG A 39 -7.48 -8.63 -3.70
CA ARG A 39 -7.48 -10.00 -4.24
C ARG A 39 -6.07 -10.47 -4.54
N PHE A 40 -5.84 -11.76 -4.38
CA PHE A 40 -4.54 -12.38 -4.66
C PHE A 40 -4.05 -12.09 -6.09
N GLY A 41 -4.93 -12.22 -7.09
CA GLY A 41 -4.60 -11.99 -8.49
C GLY A 41 -4.12 -10.56 -8.76
N ASP A 42 -4.75 -9.58 -8.14
CA ASP A 42 -4.40 -8.17 -8.31
C ASP A 42 -3.06 -7.84 -7.63
N PHE A 43 -2.80 -8.38 -6.44
CA PHE A 43 -1.48 -8.27 -5.79
C PHE A 43 -0.38 -8.90 -6.67
N ALA A 44 -0.63 -10.10 -7.20
CA ALA A 44 0.34 -10.82 -8.02
C ALA A 44 0.66 -10.06 -9.32
N ALA A 45 -0.37 -9.53 -9.99
CA ALA A 45 -0.22 -8.76 -11.22
C ALA A 45 0.59 -7.47 -10.98
N ARG A 46 0.25 -6.72 -9.94
CA ARG A 46 0.88 -5.41 -9.65
C ARG A 46 2.31 -5.51 -9.15
N LEU A 47 2.55 -6.41 -8.21
CA LEU A 47 3.87 -6.52 -7.57
C LEU A 47 4.85 -7.34 -8.40
N LYS A 48 4.37 -8.09 -9.41
CA LYS A 48 5.15 -9.05 -10.20
C LYS A 48 5.97 -9.99 -9.28
N ILE A 49 5.40 -10.30 -8.13
CA ILE A 49 5.99 -11.09 -7.05
C ILE A 49 5.78 -12.59 -7.32
N PRO A 50 6.73 -13.48 -6.99
CA PRO A 50 6.50 -14.92 -7.05
C PRO A 50 5.29 -15.33 -6.20
N ARG A 51 4.37 -16.10 -6.78
CA ARG A 51 3.10 -16.49 -6.14
C ARG A 51 3.31 -17.15 -4.78
N ALA A 52 4.31 -18.03 -4.66
CA ALA A 52 4.62 -18.71 -3.39
C ALA A 52 5.02 -17.72 -2.27
N VAL A 53 5.77 -16.67 -2.62
CA VAL A 53 6.15 -15.61 -1.67
C VAL A 53 4.91 -14.81 -1.27
N LEU A 54 4.07 -14.41 -2.23
CA LEU A 54 2.82 -13.71 -1.94
C LEU A 54 1.90 -14.52 -1.02
N THR A 55 1.71 -15.81 -1.28
CA THR A 55 0.93 -16.70 -0.42
C THR A 55 1.48 -16.72 1.01
N SER A 56 2.80 -16.89 1.16
CA SER A 56 3.46 -16.88 2.47
C SER A 56 3.24 -15.56 3.20
N ARG A 57 3.43 -14.42 2.51
CA ARG A 57 3.29 -13.08 3.11
C ARG A 57 1.85 -12.76 3.50
N LEU A 58 0.87 -13.05 2.65
CA LEU A 58 -0.55 -12.86 2.97
C LEU A 58 -0.96 -13.72 4.18
N LYS A 59 -0.50 -14.97 4.24
CA LYS A 59 -0.74 -15.84 5.40
C LYS A 59 -0.15 -15.24 6.68
N SER A 60 1.11 -14.81 6.65
CA SER A 60 1.75 -14.19 7.82
C SER A 60 1.06 -12.90 8.24
N LEU A 61 0.68 -12.03 7.31
CA LEU A 61 -0.03 -10.79 7.61
C LEU A 61 -1.42 -11.04 8.22
N VAL A 62 -2.11 -12.12 7.82
CA VAL A 62 -3.37 -12.54 8.44
C VAL A 62 -3.16 -13.12 9.83
N GLN A 63 -2.14 -13.97 10.01
CA GLN A 63 -1.79 -14.53 11.32
C GLN A 63 -1.41 -13.43 12.33
N GLU A 64 -0.68 -12.41 11.88
CA GLU A 64 -0.34 -11.23 12.67
C GLU A 64 -1.50 -10.26 12.87
N GLY A 65 -2.66 -10.52 12.27
CA GLY A 65 -3.84 -9.64 12.37
C GLY A 65 -3.65 -8.27 11.72
N VAL A 66 -2.68 -8.12 10.81
CA VAL A 66 -2.50 -6.91 9.97
C VAL A 66 -3.54 -6.88 8.85
N LEU A 67 -3.83 -8.06 8.28
CA LEU A 67 -4.91 -8.29 7.33
C LEU A 67 -5.95 -9.23 7.92
N THR A 68 -7.20 -9.11 7.48
CA THR A 68 -8.21 -10.15 7.61
C THR A 68 -8.44 -10.82 6.26
N ARG A 69 -8.79 -12.11 6.28
CA ARG A 69 -9.16 -12.89 5.10
C ARG A 69 -10.67 -13.13 5.13
N ASP A 70 -11.37 -12.65 4.11
CA ASP A 70 -12.82 -12.77 3.94
C ASP A 70 -13.12 -13.69 2.75
N ASP A 71 -13.65 -14.88 3.06
CA ASP A 71 -14.01 -15.90 2.07
C ASP A 71 -15.47 -15.75 1.59
N ALA A 72 -16.26 -14.95 2.28
CA ALA A 72 -17.69 -14.76 2.01
C ALA A 72 -17.96 -13.52 1.14
N ALA A 73 -16.93 -12.77 0.76
CA ALA A 73 -17.05 -11.76 -0.27
C ALA A 73 -17.49 -12.47 -1.57
N GLY A 74 -18.74 -12.26 -2.02
CA GLY A 74 -19.43 -13.05 -3.05
C GLY A 74 -18.75 -13.18 -4.44
N ALA A 75 -17.54 -12.64 -4.61
CA ALA A 75 -16.71 -12.76 -5.80
C ALA A 75 -15.30 -13.33 -5.51
N GLY A 76 -15.10 -14.02 -4.38
CA GLY A 76 -13.87 -14.74 -4.02
C GLY A 76 -13.15 -14.20 -2.77
N VAL A 77 -12.00 -14.78 -2.45
CA VAL A 77 -11.21 -14.44 -1.25
C VAL A 77 -10.68 -13.01 -1.32
N GLU A 78 -10.99 -12.21 -0.30
CA GLU A 78 -10.46 -10.86 -0.12
C GLU A 78 -9.55 -10.75 1.11
N TYR A 79 -8.52 -9.92 1.01
CA TYR A 79 -7.62 -9.53 2.08
C TYR A 79 -7.83 -8.05 2.38
N ARG A 80 -8.21 -7.71 3.61
CA ARG A 80 -8.53 -6.33 4.01
C ARG A 80 -7.69 -5.91 5.20
N LEU A 81 -7.25 -4.65 5.23
CA LEU A 81 -6.54 -4.09 6.39
C LEU A 81 -7.45 -4.10 7.61
N THR A 82 -6.91 -4.58 8.73
CA THR A 82 -7.54 -4.44 10.05
C THR A 82 -7.20 -3.07 10.65
N PRO A 83 -7.75 -2.69 11.82
CA PRO A 83 -7.27 -1.52 12.54
C PRO A 83 -5.75 -1.54 12.81
N LYS A 84 -5.18 -2.71 13.12
CA LYS A 84 -3.71 -2.89 13.28
C LYS A 84 -2.98 -2.59 11.97
N GLY A 85 -3.52 -3.05 10.83
CA GLY A 85 -2.93 -2.75 9.52
C GLY A 85 -3.05 -1.29 9.11
N VAL A 86 -4.18 -0.64 9.36
CA VAL A 86 -4.38 0.79 9.08
C VAL A 86 -3.40 1.65 9.89
N ALA A 87 -3.07 1.24 11.12
CA ALA A 87 -2.08 1.93 11.95
C ALA A 87 -0.65 1.94 11.37
N LEU A 88 -0.34 1.12 10.36
CA LEU A 88 0.95 1.16 9.65
C LEU A 88 1.08 2.33 8.66
N TRP A 89 -0.01 3.05 8.37
CA TRP A 89 0.03 4.12 7.36
C TRP A 89 1.13 5.17 7.58
N PRO A 90 1.35 5.72 8.79
CA PRO A 90 2.40 6.71 9.00
C PRO A 90 3.80 6.16 8.68
N VAL A 91 4.05 4.87 8.94
CA VAL A 91 5.33 4.21 8.63
C VAL A 91 5.49 4.04 7.12
N VAL A 92 4.46 3.56 6.43
CA VAL A 92 4.45 3.41 4.97
C VAL A 92 4.69 4.77 4.30
N ARG A 93 3.98 5.81 4.73
CA ARG A 93 4.12 7.16 4.18
C ARG A 93 5.50 7.76 4.45
N ALA A 94 6.05 7.57 5.66
CA ALA A 94 7.41 8.04 5.97
C ALA A 94 8.47 7.38 5.07
N LEU A 95 8.37 6.08 4.82
CA LEU A 95 9.26 5.37 3.89
C LEU A 95 9.07 5.83 2.44
N MET A 96 7.85 6.14 2.02
CA MET A 96 7.58 6.72 0.71
C MET A 96 8.22 8.11 0.58
N ASN A 97 8.02 9.00 1.55
CA ASN A 97 8.60 10.34 1.56
C ASN A 97 10.14 10.29 1.54
N TRP A 98 10.74 9.39 2.33
CA TRP A 98 12.19 9.17 2.31
C TRP A 98 12.67 8.67 0.94
N GLY A 99 11.94 7.72 0.33
CA GLY A 99 12.24 7.25 -1.02
C GLY A 99 12.14 8.36 -2.07
N ASP A 100 11.11 9.19 -1.99
CA ASP A 100 10.90 10.33 -2.89
C ASP A 100 12.02 11.37 -2.74
N GLU A 101 12.47 11.64 -1.51
CA GLU A 101 13.52 12.62 -1.20
C GLU A 101 14.90 12.18 -1.70
N PHE A 102 15.27 10.90 -1.54
CA PHE A 102 16.63 10.44 -1.80
C PHE A 102 16.81 9.67 -3.12
N TYR A 103 15.71 9.17 -3.71
CA TYR A 103 15.77 8.28 -4.89
C TYR A 103 14.82 8.67 -6.03
N SER A 104 14.07 9.77 -5.91
CA SER A 104 13.17 10.24 -6.97
C SER A 104 13.55 11.66 -7.43
N PRO A 105 14.52 11.80 -8.36
CA PRO A 105 14.99 13.12 -8.81
C PRO A 105 13.90 13.96 -9.47
N SER A 106 12.90 13.32 -10.09
CA SER A 106 11.73 13.99 -10.68
C SER A 106 10.66 14.36 -9.64
N GLY A 107 10.89 14.08 -8.35
CA GLY A 107 9.95 14.31 -7.26
C GLY A 107 9.02 13.13 -6.99
N ALA A 108 8.08 13.31 -6.07
CA ALA A 108 7.17 12.24 -5.65
C ALA A 108 6.28 11.77 -6.81
N LYS A 109 6.20 10.44 -7.02
CA LYS A 109 5.33 9.85 -8.06
C LYS A 109 3.85 9.89 -7.67
N ARG A 110 3.55 10.07 -6.39
CA ARG A 110 2.20 10.12 -5.83
C ARG A 110 2.08 11.33 -4.93
N ALA A 111 0.91 11.96 -4.95
CA ALA A 111 0.54 12.99 -3.99
C ALA A 111 -0.65 12.52 -3.16
N PHE A 112 -0.73 13.03 -1.94
CA PHE A 112 -1.82 12.75 -1.00
C PHE A 112 -2.52 14.06 -0.67
N ARG A 113 -3.86 14.04 -0.74
CA ARG A 113 -4.70 15.19 -0.41
C ARG A 113 -5.76 14.83 0.60
N HIS A 114 -6.27 15.82 1.30
CA HIS A 114 -7.50 15.68 2.07
C HIS A 114 -8.71 15.72 1.13
N ASP A 115 -9.61 14.76 1.27
CA ASP A 115 -10.80 14.67 0.40
C ASP A 115 -11.78 15.84 0.57
N ARG A 116 -11.82 16.44 1.76
CA ARG A 116 -12.75 17.50 2.13
C ARG A 116 -12.43 18.85 1.50
N ASP A 117 -11.15 19.23 1.50
CA ASP A 117 -10.69 20.57 1.13
C ASP A 117 -9.65 20.57 0.00
N GLY A 118 -9.19 19.40 -0.44
CA GLY A 118 -8.22 19.25 -1.52
C GLY A 118 -6.79 19.65 -1.14
N GLY A 119 -6.53 20.01 0.12
CA GLY A 119 -5.19 20.41 0.57
C GLY A 119 -4.21 19.26 0.51
N LEU A 120 -2.97 19.54 0.11
CA LEU A 120 -1.87 18.56 0.13
C LEU A 120 -1.56 18.16 1.56
N LEU A 121 -1.20 16.88 1.75
CA LEU A 121 -0.71 16.41 3.05
C LEU A 121 0.80 16.64 3.16
N ASP A 122 1.24 17.18 4.29
CA ASP A 122 2.66 17.28 4.63
C ASP A 122 3.28 15.91 5.01
N ARG A 123 4.55 15.90 5.41
CA ARG A 123 5.28 14.67 5.77
C ARG A 123 4.63 13.97 6.98
N GLU A 124 4.08 14.77 7.90
CA GLU A 124 3.39 14.35 9.12
C GLU A 124 1.94 13.94 8.84
N GLY A 125 1.42 14.16 7.63
CA GLY A 125 0.07 13.79 7.20
C GLY A 125 -0.99 14.80 7.60
N ARG A 126 -0.59 16.04 7.88
CA ARG A 126 -1.51 17.16 8.11
C ARG A 126 -1.88 17.79 6.78
N CYS A 127 -3.15 18.14 6.63
CA CYS A 127 -3.61 18.93 5.50
C CYS A 127 -3.05 20.36 5.59
N GLN A 128 -2.47 20.85 4.50
CA GLN A 128 -1.92 22.22 4.43
C GLN A 128 -3.00 23.32 4.44
N GLU A 129 -4.26 22.99 4.17
CA GLU A 129 -5.37 23.97 4.17
C GLU A 129 -6.05 24.09 5.54
N CYS A 130 -6.37 22.96 6.20
CA CYS A 130 -7.07 22.97 7.49
C CYS A 130 -6.21 22.62 8.72
N GLY A 131 -4.95 22.20 8.52
CA GLY A 131 -3.99 21.85 9.58
C GLY A 131 -4.26 20.53 10.31
N GLN A 132 -5.36 19.83 9.98
CA GLN A 132 -5.76 18.58 10.64
C GLN A 132 -4.92 17.39 10.17
N VAL A 133 -4.62 16.46 11.09
CA VAL A 133 -4.09 15.14 10.72
C VAL A 133 -5.20 14.35 10.04
N VAL A 134 -5.01 14.02 8.77
CA VAL A 134 -6.08 13.42 7.96
C VAL A 134 -6.16 11.92 8.23
N PRO A 135 -7.33 11.38 8.63
CA PRO A 135 -7.50 9.95 8.84
C PRO A 135 -7.45 9.21 7.50
N VAL A 136 -6.91 7.99 7.49
CA VAL A 136 -6.66 7.20 6.26
C VAL A 136 -7.84 7.18 5.27
N PRO A 137 -9.11 6.94 5.68
CA PRO A 137 -10.23 6.92 4.74
C PRO A 137 -10.52 8.25 4.04
N ALA A 138 -10.06 9.38 4.61
CA ALA A 138 -10.23 10.73 4.06
C ALA A 138 -9.02 11.20 3.23
N ILE A 139 -8.05 10.31 3.00
CA ILE A 139 -6.88 10.61 2.16
C ILE A 139 -7.21 10.24 0.72
N LEU A 140 -7.13 11.23 -0.17
CA LEU A 140 -7.09 11.03 -1.62
C LEU A 140 -5.66 10.78 -2.08
N ILE A 141 -5.47 9.76 -2.92
CA ILE A 141 -4.23 9.52 -3.66
C ILE A 141 -4.38 9.99 -5.09
N GLU A 142 -3.38 10.68 -5.62
CA GLU A 142 -3.32 11.13 -7.02
C GLU A 142 -1.89 11.03 -7.58
N ARG A 143 -1.72 11.42 -8.85
CA ARG A 143 -0.40 11.53 -9.49
C ARG A 143 0.37 12.69 -8.88
N GLY A 144 1.59 12.40 -8.43
CA GLY A 144 2.51 13.43 -7.96
C GLY A 144 3.28 14.09 -9.12
N PRO A 145 4.03 15.16 -8.83
CA PRO A 145 4.77 15.91 -9.85
C PRO A 145 5.86 15.08 -10.56
N GLY A 146 6.38 14.03 -9.91
CA GLY A 146 7.34 13.11 -10.52
C GLY A 146 6.71 11.91 -11.22
N TYR A 147 5.39 11.92 -11.42
CA TYR A 147 4.72 10.87 -12.17
C TYR A 147 5.01 11.04 -13.67
N GLU A 148 5.85 10.16 -14.20
CA GLU A 148 5.98 9.94 -15.64
C GLU A 148 5.14 8.72 -16.03
N PRO A 149 4.18 8.85 -16.98
CA PRO A 149 3.50 7.70 -17.52
C PRO A 149 4.53 6.83 -18.25
N ASP A 150 4.78 5.63 -17.74
CA ASP A 150 5.71 4.70 -18.38
C ASP A 150 5.21 4.38 -19.79
N GLY A 151 5.96 4.82 -20.82
CA GLY A 151 5.62 4.61 -22.23
C GLY A 151 5.63 3.14 -22.66
N THR A 152 6.10 2.23 -21.79
CA THR A 152 6.21 0.78 -22.06
C THR A 152 5.18 -0.06 -21.31
N GLU A 153 4.50 0.48 -20.29
CA GLU A 153 3.70 -0.31 -19.36
C GLU A 153 2.22 -0.40 -19.80
N ARG A 154 1.93 -1.40 -20.63
CA ARG A 154 0.58 -1.76 -21.11
C ARG A 154 -0.29 -2.46 -20.04
N ASP A 155 -0.02 -2.28 -18.75
CA ASP A 155 -0.84 -2.86 -17.67
C ASP A 155 -1.96 -1.90 -17.25
N PRO A 156 -3.23 -2.16 -17.62
CA PRO A 156 -4.37 -1.32 -17.25
C PRO A 156 -4.54 -1.15 -15.72
N VAL A 157 -3.97 -2.05 -14.92
CA VAL A 157 -4.05 -2.01 -13.45
C VAL A 157 -3.12 -0.95 -12.84
N SER A 158 -1.92 -0.75 -13.40
CA SER A 158 -0.96 0.27 -12.95
C SER A 158 -1.44 1.69 -13.29
N GLY A 159 -2.09 1.89 -14.43
CA GLY A 159 -2.69 3.17 -14.82
C GLY A 159 -3.87 3.59 -13.92
N THR A 160 -4.69 2.62 -13.53
CA THR A 160 -5.91 2.83 -12.72
C THR A 160 -5.61 3.13 -11.26
N ILE A 161 -4.50 2.64 -10.68
CA ILE A 161 -4.23 2.96 -9.26
C ILE A 161 -3.74 4.39 -9.03
N ASN A 162 -3.26 5.04 -10.08
CA ASN A 162 -2.80 6.43 -10.02
C ASN A 162 -3.91 7.40 -10.45
N THR A 163 -5.18 6.98 -10.52
CA THR A 163 -6.31 7.91 -10.66
C THR A 163 -6.72 8.43 -9.28
N PRO A 164 -7.21 9.68 -9.18
CA PRO A 164 -7.73 10.23 -7.93
C PRO A 164 -8.77 9.33 -7.27
N ARG A 165 -8.51 8.88 -6.04
CA ARG A 165 -9.40 8.01 -5.27
C ARG A 165 -9.07 8.02 -3.79
N ARG A 166 -10.00 7.58 -2.94
CA ARG A 166 -9.73 7.48 -1.49
C ARG A 166 -8.89 6.23 -1.20
N LEU A 167 -8.01 6.32 -0.21
CA LEU A 167 -7.40 5.13 0.36
C LEU A 167 -8.48 4.20 0.93
N LEU A 168 -8.19 2.89 0.91
CA LEU A 168 -9.06 1.78 1.35
C LEU A 168 -10.29 1.52 0.49
N GLU A 169 -10.68 2.45 -0.39
CA GLU A 169 -11.70 2.23 -1.41
C GLU A 169 -11.33 0.99 -2.23
N PRO A 170 -12.24 0.02 -2.50
CA PRO A 170 -11.89 -1.17 -3.27
C PRO A 170 -11.35 -0.81 -4.65
N PHE A 171 -10.27 -1.46 -5.07
CA PHE A 171 -9.80 -1.38 -6.45
C PHE A 171 -10.77 -2.16 -7.35
N VAL A 172 -11.40 -1.47 -8.30
CA VAL A 172 -12.23 -2.09 -9.33
C VAL A 172 -11.38 -2.20 -10.59
N ARG A 173 -11.19 -3.42 -11.09
CA ARG A 173 -10.51 -3.63 -12.37
C ARG A 173 -11.39 -3.02 -13.47
N PRO A 174 -10.86 -2.15 -14.36
CA PRO A 174 -11.63 -1.74 -15.52
C PRO A 174 -12.00 -3.00 -16.30
N GLU A 175 -13.29 -3.19 -16.59
CA GLU A 175 -13.78 -4.36 -17.33
C GLU A 175 -13.04 -4.43 -18.67
N GLY A 176 -12.16 -5.42 -18.80
CA GLY A 176 -11.54 -5.74 -20.06
C GLY A 176 -12.58 -6.40 -20.94
N ARG A 177 -12.94 -5.75 -22.04
CA ARG A 177 -13.62 -6.32 -23.21
C ARG A 177 -13.09 -7.75 -23.41
N GLU A 178 -13.96 -8.75 -23.25
CA GLU A 178 -13.64 -10.14 -23.57
C GLU A 178 -13.13 -10.18 -25.01
N ALA A 179 -11.88 -10.59 -25.21
CA ALA A 179 -11.41 -10.98 -26.51
C ALA A 179 -12.12 -12.31 -26.84
N SER A 180 -13.05 -12.26 -27.79
CA SER A 180 -13.50 -13.44 -28.54
C SER A 180 -12.34 -14.10 -29.27
#